data_AF-A0A359D8K1-F1
#
_entry.id   AF-A0A359D8K1-F1
#
_cell.length_a   1.000
_cell.length_b   1.000
_cell.length_c   1.000
_cell.angle_alpha   90.00
_cell.angle_beta   90.00
_cell.angle_gamma   90.00
#
_symmetry.space_group_name_H-M   'P 1'
#
loop_
_entity.id
_entity.type
_entity.pdbx_description
1 polymer ?
#
loop_
_entity_poly.entity_id
_entity_poly.type
_entity_poly.pdbx_seq_one_letter_code
_entity_poly.pdbx_strand_id
1 'polypeptide(L)' 'DAVAWGYARAADALGVDLLQQTEVIGFRKENGVVIGVETNRGFIGGKRVGVVTAGNSGHMAGLAGFRLPIESHP' A
#
# COMPACT_ATOMS: atom_id res chain seq x y z
N ASP A 1 -10.33 -14.52 9.37
CA ASP A 1 -11.64 -13.89 9.10
C ASP A 1 -12.16 -14.36 7.75
N ALA A 2 -13.39 -14.89 7.69
CA ALA A 2 -14.01 -15.37 6.46
C ALA A 2 -14.34 -14.24 5.47
N VAL A 3 -14.61 -13.02 5.96
CA VAL A 3 -14.98 -11.87 5.12
C VAL A 3 -13.80 -11.43 4.24
N ALA A 4 -12.64 -11.17 4.85
CA ALA A 4 -11.42 -10.81 4.10
C ALA A 4 -11.05 -11.87 3.05
N TRP A 5 -11.14 -13.16 3.39
CA TRP A 5 -10.87 -14.24 2.44
C TRP A 5 -11.89 -14.33 1.31
N GLY A 6 -13.15 -13.97 1.54
CA GLY A 6 -14.16 -13.87 0.49
C GLY A 6 -13.78 -12.83 -0.56
N TYR A 7 -13.40 -11.62 -0.13
CA TYR A 7 -12.95 -10.56 -1.03
C TYR A 7 -11.66 -10.94 -1.78
N ALA A 8 -10.67 -11.50 -1.07
CA ALA A 8 -9.41 -11.90 -1.68
C ALA A 8 -9.62 -12.91 -2.82
N ARG A 9 -10.45 -13.94 -2.62
CA ARG A 9 -10.75 -14.94 -3.65
C ARG A 9 -11.44 -14.34 -4.88
N ALA A 10 -12.42 -13.45 -4.66
CA ALA A 10 -13.10 -12.81 -5.78
C ALA A 10 -12.19 -11.85 -6.55
N ALA A 11 -11.31 -11.12 -5.85
CA ALA A 11 -10.32 -10.24 -6.49
C ALA A 11 -9.31 -11.02 -7.33
N ASP A 12 -8.76 -12.12 -6.80
CA ASP A 12 -7.86 -13.02 -7.51
C ASP A 12 -8.52 -13.61 -8.77
N ALA A 13 -9.78 -14.05 -8.66
CA ALA A 13 -10.56 -14.54 -9.80
C ALA A 13 -10.81 -13.47 -10.89
N LEU A 14 -10.74 -12.18 -10.53
CA LEU A 14 -10.83 -11.05 -11.45
C LEU A 14 -9.45 -10.58 -11.98
N GLY A 15 -8.36 -11.28 -11.62
CA GLY A 15 -7.00 -11.02 -12.11
C GLY A 15 -6.19 -10.04 -11.26
N VAL A 16 -6.54 -9.86 -9.98
CA VAL A 16 -5.76 -9.02 -9.05
C VAL A 16 -4.62 -9.83 -8.43
N ASP A 17 -3.39 -9.31 -8.51
CA ASP A 17 -2.24 -9.92 -7.83
C ASP A 17 -2.25 -9.61 -6.32
N LEU A 18 -2.24 -10.67 -5.50
CA LEU A 18 -2.19 -10.57 -4.03
C LEU A 18 -0.78 -10.89 -3.49
N LEU A 19 0.07 -9.87 -3.42
CA LEU A 19 1.47 -10.01 -3.01
C LEU A 19 1.65 -9.88 -1.50
N GLN A 20 1.78 -11.00 -0.80
CA GLN A 20 2.08 -11.03 0.64
C GLN A 20 3.58 -10.87 0.90
N GLN A 21 3.94 -10.54 2.15
CA GLN A 21 5.34 -10.35 2.59
C GLN A 21 6.13 -9.35 1.73
N THR A 22 5.41 -8.44 1.07
CA THR A 22 5.92 -7.44 0.15
C THR A 22 5.71 -6.07 0.80
N GLU A 23 6.54 -5.77 1.79
CA GLU A 23 6.44 -4.54 2.55
C GLU A 23 6.81 -3.35 1.67
N VAL A 24 5.96 -2.33 1.66
CA VAL A 24 6.27 -1.03 1.06
C VAL A 24 7.19 -0.27 2.01
N ILE A 25 8.38 0.07 1.52
CA ILE A 25 9.43 0.77 2.27
C ILE A 25 9.66 2.20 1.76
N GLY A 26 8.94 2.61 0.70
CA GLY A 26 9.04 3.96 0.15
C GLY A 26 8.08 4.20 -1.01
N PHE A 27 7.94 5.47 -1.39
CA PHE A 27 7.14 5.90 -2.54
C PHE A 27 8.04 6.62 -3.55
N ARG A 28 8.03 6.15 -4.80
CA ARG A 28 8.75 6.82 -5.88
C ARG A 28 7.86 7.87 -6.53
N LYS A 29 8.37 9.08 -6.67
CA LYS A 29 7.65 10.24 -7.21
C LYS A 29 8.47 10.95 -8.27
N GLU A 30 7.82 11.41 -9.33
CA GLU A 30 8.40 12.27 -10.37
C GLU A 30 7.53 13.51 -10.51
N ASN A 31 8.14 14.71 -10.48
CA ASN A 31 7.43 15.99 -10.57
C ASN A 31 6.24 16.11 -9.59
N GLY A 32 6.40 15.55 -8.38
CA GLY A 32 5.36 15.54 -7.35
C GLY A 32 4.25 14.49 -7.53
N VAL A 33 4.29 13.70 -8.60
CA VAL A 33 3.31 12.64 -8.89
C VAL A 33 3.89 11.28 -8.53
N VAL A 34 3.11 10.44 -7.84
CA VAL A 34 3.53 9.06 -7.54
C VAL A 34 3.59 8.22 -8.82
N ILE A 35 4.67 7.45 -8.98
CA ILE A 35 4.86 6.54 -10.12
C ILE A 35 4.98 5.07 -9.69
N GLY A 36 4.92 4.81 -8.38
CA GLY A 36 4.99 3.46 -7.81
C GLY A 36 5.46 3.45 -6.37
N VAL A 37 5.77 2.25 -5.89
CA VAL A 37 6.26 2.00 -4.53
C VAL A 37 7.57 1.23 -4.56
N GLU A 38 8.47 1.57 -3.65
CA GLU A 38 9.61 0.72 -3.31
C GLU A 38 9.15 -0.33 -2.32
N THR A 39 9.49 -1.58 -2.57
CA THR A 39 9.21 -2.68 -1.66
C THR A 39 10.48 -3.40 -1.26
N ASN A 40 10.41 -4.20 -0.19
CA ASN A 40 11.49 -5.13 0.18
C ASN A 40 11.79 -6.21 -0.89
N ARG A 41 10.99 -6.28 -1.96
CA ARG A 41 11.14 -7.21 -3.09
C ARG A 41 11.34 -6.49 -4.43
N GLY A 42 11.65 -5.19 -4.40
CA GLY A 42 11.92 -4.36 -5.58
C GLY A 42 10.82 -3.34 -5.86
N PHE A 43 11.01 -2.59 -6.94
CA PHE A 43 10.10 -1.52 -7.35
C PHE A 43 8.86 -2.07 -8.06
N ILE A 44 7.68 -1.58 -7.66
CA ILE A 44 6.41 -1.85 -8.35
C ILE A 44 5.87 -0.54 -8.90
N GLY A 45 5.84 -0.45 -10.24
CA GLY A 45 5.34 0.73 -10.95
C GLY A 45 3.81 0.78 -10.97
N GLY A 46 3.25 1.99 -10.84
CA GLY A 46 1.81 2.20 -10.86
C GLY A 46 1.44 3.66 -11.07
N LYS A 47 0.40 3.91 -11.87
CA LYS A 47 -0.09 5.27 -12.16
C LYS A 47 -0.80 5.92 -10.97
N ARG A 48 -1.29 5.11 -10.04
CA ARG A 48 -2.03 5.49 -8.84
C ARG A 48 -1.71 4.52 -7.73
N VAL A 49 -1.63 5.01 -6.49
CA VAL A 49 -1.37 4.20 -5.31
C VAL A 49 -2.42 4.53 -4.25
N GLY A 50 -3.08 3.49 -3.71
CA GLY A 50 -4.00 3.61 -2.58
C GLY A 50 -3.35 3.07 -1.31
N VAL A 51 -3.55 3.76 -0.18
CA VAL A 51 -3.05 3.35 1.14
C VAL A 51 -4.22 2.90 2.01
N VAL A 52 -4.24 1.62 2.37
CA VAL A 52 -5.29 0.96 3.17
C VAL A 52 -4.66 0.10 4.28
N THR A 53 -3.71 0.68 5.01
CA THR A 53 -2.86 -0.03 5.98
C THR A 53 -3.31 0.12 7.44
N ALA A 54 -4.56 0.57 7.66
CA ALA A 54 -5.15 0.76 9.00
C ALA A 54 -4.23 1.54 9.94
N GLY A 55 -3.83 0.96 11.08
CA GLY A 55 -2.95 1.60 12.07
C GLY A 55 -1.56 1.98 11.54
N ASN A 56 -1.10 1.41 10.43
CA ASN A 56 0.20 1.79 9.84
C ASN A 56 0.08 2.96 8.84
N SER A 57 -1.10 3.56 8.67
CA SER A 57 -1.32 4.63 7.68
C SER A 57 -0.48 5.89 7.96
N GLY A 58 -0.26 6.24 9.23
CA GLY A 58 0.63 7.35 9.60
C GLY A 58 2.08 7.12 9.15
N HIS A 59 2.59 5.90 9.29
CA HIS A 59 3.92 5.51 8.81
C HIS A 59 4.01 5.61 7.29
N MET A 60 3.00 5.10 6.56
CA MET A 60 2.93 5.18 5.10
C MET A 60 2.90 6.63 4.59
N ALA A 61 2.15 7.51 5.26
CA ALA A 61 2.15 8.93 4.94
C ALA A 61 3.53 9.58 5.13
N GLY A 62 4.23 9.22 6.21
CA GLY A 62 5.61 9.63 6.45
C GLY A 62 6.55 9.23 5.32
N LEU A 63 6.50 7.97 4.86
CA LEU A 63 7.25 7.51 3.69
C LEU A 63 6.88 8.26 2.41
N ALA A 64 5.61 8.64 2.26
CA ALA A 64 5.13 9.45 1.14
C ALA A 64 5.45 10.95 1.27
N GLY A 65 6.02 11.40 2.40
CA GLY A 65 6.47 12.76 2.63
C GLY A 65 5.37 13.74 3.08
N PHE A 66 4.29 13.25 3.69
CA PHE A 66 3.24 14.10 4.25
C PHE A 66 2.72 13.56 5.59
N ARG A 67 1.99 14.38 6.34
CA ARG A 67 1.39 14.00 7.62
C ARG A 67 -0.08 13.60 7.43
N LEU A 68 -0.49 12.50 8.07
CA LEU A 68 -1.90 12.21 8.31
C LEU A 68 -2.28 12.60 9.75
N PRO A 69 -3.43 13.27 9.97
CA PRO A 69 -3.87 13.70 11.29
C PRO A 69 -4.59 12.56 12.04
N ILE A 70 -3.87 11.46 12.27
CA ILE A 70 -4.36 10.28 12.99
C ILE A 70 -3.31 9.79 13.99
N GLU A 71 -3.77 9.10 15.02
CA GLU A 71 -2.92 8.39 15.98
C GLU A 71 -3.32 6.91 16.01
N SER A 72 -2.33 6.05 16.27
CA SER A 72 -2.54 4.61 16.41
C SER A 72 -2.34 4.24 17.86
N HIS A 73 -3.34 3.58 18.43
CA HIS A 73 -3.34 3.13 19.82
C HIS A 73 -3.27 1.59 19.87
N PRO A 74 -2.55 1.00 20.85
CA PRO A 74 -2.51 -0.44 21.07
C PRO A 74 -3.88 -1.07 21.38
#